data_AF-A0A9N9UC14-F1
#
_entry.id   AF-A0A9N9UC14-F1
#
_cell.length_a   1.000
_cell.length_b   1.000
_cell.length_c   1.000
_cell.angle_alpha   90.00
_cell.angle_beta   90.00
_cell.angle_gamma   90.00
#
_symmetry.space_group_name_H-M   'P 1'
#
loop_
_entity.id
_entity.type
_entity.pdbx_description
1 polymer ?
#
loop_
_entity_poly.entity_id
_entity_poly.type
_entity_poly.pdbx_seq_one_letter_code
_entity_poly.pdbx_strand_id
1 'polypeptide(L)'
;MLRQRESLADDSWAPFFDTLPDASNDLEKLKGCFDIIIDNLRNLHTALSSCTDGPRYYFQLEQAKQVFVPENVSFIHQFFRFSHPEVPIVHRPSFNPHEVHPVLLMAVFLCGSMHAAPSDAALSTPLLFDLAEEYAFNTLRGLVDEYVNHGVMEADSIADLARLNQVLQGALLMHGLQFIMNEPQRRERNRDRRLPVLVSTIRKLGFSNARHSRIPDGEPVDWDEFILKETQISLQHNRDIGKVVGDAPNMCLSIGTSA
;
A
#
# COMPACT_ATOMS: atom_id res chain seq x y z
N MET A 1 4.28 24.46 31.68
CA MET A 1 3.24 25.03 30.80
C MET A 1 2.78 23.94 29.85
N LEU A 2 1.69 23.27 30.21
CA LEU A 2 1.07 22.18 29.45
C LEU A 2 0.25 22.82 28.32
N ARG A 3 0.68 22.63 27.07
CA ARG A 3 -0.09 23.07 25.91
C ARG A 3 -1.26 22.11 25.75
N GLN A 4 -2.46 22.61 26.03
CA GLN A 4 -3.74 21.93 25.80
C GLN A 4 -3.75 21.32 24.39
N ARG A 5 -3.99 20.00 24.31
CA ARG A 5 -4.50 19.37 23.10
C ARG A 5 -5.92 19.87 22.91
N GLU A 6 -6.06 20.96 22.17
CA GLU A 6 -7.36 21.41 21.71
C GLU A 6 -7.97 20.34 20.82
N SER A 7 -9.23 20.04 21.13
CA SER A 7 -10.15 19.17 20.42
C SER A 7 -10.28 19.60 18.97
N LEU A 8 -9.52 18.96 18.08
CA LEU A 8 -9.74 18.97 16.62
C LEU A 8 -10.51 17.70 16.21
N ALA A 9 -11.60 17.41 16.93
CA ALA A 9 -12.73 16.70 16.34
C ALA A 9 -13.54 17.74 15.54
N ASP A 10 -12.92 18.26 14.48
CA ASP A 10 -13.70 18.79 13.38
C ASP A 10 -14.23 17.55 12.66
N ASP A 11 -15.44 17.12 12.98
CA ASP A 11 -16.09 15.94 12.39
C ASP A 11 -16.58 16.20 10.95
N SER A 12 -16.01 17.19 10.26
CA SER A 12 -16.26 17.47 8.83
C SER A 12 -15.66 16.41 7.88
N TRP A 13 -15.06 15.33 8.42
CA TRP A 13 -14.35 14.27 7.70
C TRP A 13 -15.15 12.96 7.56
N ALA A 14 -16.46 12.99 7.82
CA ALA A 14 -17.36 11.86 7.59
C ALA A 14 -17.17 11.31 6.15
N PRO A 15 -16.97 10.00 5.97
CA PRO A 15 -16.12 9.48 4.92
C PRO A 15 -16.89 9.20 3.63
N PHE A 16 -16.15 8.88 2.57
CA PHE A 16 -16.60 8.18 1.35
C PHE A 16 -17.64 7.05 1.60
N PHE A 17 -17.71 6.46 2.80
CA PHE A 17 -18.68 5.43 3.18
C PHE A 17 -19.98 5.93 3.83
N ASP A 18 -20.06 7.14 4.38
CA ASP A 18 -21.30 7.65 5.00
C ASP A 18 -22.33 8.14 3.97
N THR A 19 -21.94 8.22 2.69
CA THR A 19 -22.81 8.65 1.58
C THR A 19 -23.24 7.51 0.65
N LEU A 20 -23.09 6.24 1.05
CA LEU A 20 -23.37 5.11 0.16
C LEU A 20 -24.87 4.75 0.09
N PRO A 21 -25.48 4.72 -1.10
CA PRO A 21 -26.75 4.07 -1.32
C PRO A 21 -26.51 2.54 -1.28
N ASP A 22 -26.94 1.90 -0.19
CA ASP A 22 -26.92 0.45 0.07
C ASP A 22 -25.63 -0.14 0.68
N ALA A 23 -25.35 0.27 1.93
CA ALA A 23 -24.23 -0.23 2.75
C ALA A 23 -24.13 -1.78 2.85
N SER A 24 -25.23 -2.52 2.68
CA SER A 24 -25.18 -3.99 2.70
C SER A 24 -24.45 -4.56 1.48
N ASN A 25 -24.74 -4.02 0.30
CA ASN A 25 -24.12 -4.43 -0.96
C ASN A 25 -22.62 -4.08 -0.97
N ASP A 26 -22.23 -2.95 -0.38
CA ASP A 26 -20.83 -2.52 -0.34
C ASP A 26 -19.99 -3.38 0.62
N LEU A 27 -20.54 -3.80 1.76
CA LEU A 27 -19.86 -4.75 2.66
C LEU A 27 -19.65 -6.12 2.00
N GLU A 28 -20.63 -6.62 1.22
CA GLU A 28 -20.46 -7.88 0.47
C GLU A 28 -19.40 -7.78 -0.62
N LYS A 29 -19.37 -6.67 -1.38
CA LYS A 29 -18.32 -6.43 -2.38
C LYS A 29 -16.94 -6.36 -1.73
N LEU A 30 -16.82 -5.63 -0.61
CA LEU A 30 -15.55 -5.52 0.12
C LEU A 30 -15.11 -6.89 0.66
N LYS A 31 -16.04 -7.70 1.14
CA LYS A 31 -15.77 -9.08 1.54
C LYS A 31 -15.18 -9.88 0.37
N GLY A 32 -15.76 -9.76 -0.82
CA GLY A 32 -15.22 -10.38 -2.03
C GLY A 32 -13.77 -9.95 -2.34
N CYS A 33 -13.48 -8.66 -2.21
CA CYS A 33 -12.10 -8.14 -2.38
C CYS A 33 -11.13 -8.72 -1.33
N PHE A 34 -11.58 -8.88 -0.08
CA PHE A 34 -10.79 -9.51 0.97
C PHE A 34 -10.58 -11.01 0.76
N ASP A 35 -11.60 -11.73 0.31
CA ASP A 35 -11.49 -13.15 -0.04
C ASP A 35 -10.41 -13.36 -1.13
N ILE A 36 -10.34 -12.47 -2.13
CA ILE A 36 -9.27 -12.49 -3.15
C ILE A 36 -7.88 -12.30 -2.52
N ILE A 37 -7.72 -11.37 -1.57
CA ILE A 37 -6.44 -11.15 -0.87
C ILE A 37 -6.05 -12.40 -0.08
N ILE A 38 -6.98 -12.97 0.68
CA ILE A 38 -6.74 -14.18 1.48
C ILE A 38 -6.31 -15.34 0.58
N ASP A 39 -7.01 -15.56 -0.53
CA ASP A 39 -6.69 -16.62 -1.49
C ASP A 39 -5.31 -16.42 -2.12
N ASN A 40 -4.96 -15.20 -2.51
CA ASN A 40 -3.65 -14.87 -3.06
C ASN A 40 -2.51 -15.13 -2.06
N LEU A 41 -2.69 -14.72 -0.79
CA LEU A 41 -1.72 -15.00 0.27
C LEU A 41 -1.58 -16.50 0.52
N ARG A 42 -2.70 -17.25 0.59
CA ARG A 42 -2.69 -18.71 0.76
C ARG A 42 -1.96 -19.40 -0.39
N ASN A 43 -2.25 -19.02 -1.62
CA ASN A 43 -1.63 -19.59 -2.81
C ASN A 43 -0.12 -19.31 -2.82
N LEU A 44 0.29 -18.09 -2.50
CA LEU A 44 1.70 -17.73 -2.38
C LEU A 44 2.40 -18.54 -1.29
N HIS A 45 1.82 -18.61 -0.09
CA HIS A 45 2.40 -19.39 1.00
C HIS A 45 2.58 -20.86 0.61
N THR A 46 1.61 -21.44 -0.09
CA THR A 46 1.66 -22.83 -0.58
C THR A 46 2.79 -23.03 -1.59
N ALA A 47 2.91 -22.10 -2.55
CA ALA A 47 3.99 -22.12 -3.54
C ALA A 47 5.37 -22.00 -2.88
N LEU A 48 5.54 -21.07 -1.94
CA LEU A 48 6.80 -20.87 -1.23
C LEU A 48 7.16 -22.04 -0.30
N SER A 49 6.16 -22.67 0.32
CA SER A 49 6.36 -23.85 1.18
C SER A 49 6.81 -25.09 0.41
N SER A 50 6.53 -25.14 -0.89
CA SER A 50 6.96 -26.23 -1.77
C SER A 50 8.43 -26.09 -2.22
N CYS A 51 9.03 -24.90 -2.10
CA CYS A 51 10.43 -24.67 -2.41
C CYS A 51 11.33 -24.99 -1.21
N THR A 52 12.31 -25.87 -1.37
CA THR A 52 13.18 -26.34 -0.27
C THR A 52 14.19 -25.30 0.20
N ASP A 53 14.59 -24.37 -0.66
CA ASP A 53 15.73 -23.46 -0.44
C ASP A 53 15.29 -21.98 -0.21
N GLY A 54 13.99 -21.75 0.01
CA GLY A 54 13.42 -20.42 0.18
C GLY A 54 13.32 -19.94 1.63
N PRO A 55 13.18 -18.61 1.86
CA PRO A 55 12.81 -18.09 3.17
C PRO A 55 11.44 -18.65 3.58
N ARG A 56 11.33 -19.11 4.84
CA ARG A 56 10.06 -19.57 5.40
C ARG A 56 9.25 -18.38 5.87
N TYR A 57 8.06 -18.23 5.32
CA TYR A 57 7.08 -17.26 5.78
C TYR A 57 6.08 -17.95 6.68
N TYR A 58 5.82 -17.35 7.84
CA TYR A 58 4.73 -17.81 8.68
C TYR A 58 3.41 -17.29 8.12
N PHE A 59 2.44 -18.19 7.93
CA PHE A 59 1.10 -17.82 7.52
C PHE A 59 0.10 -18.69 8.24
N GLN A 60 -0.92 -18.04 8.80
CA GLN A 60 -2.06 -18.75 9.33
C GLN A 60 -3.32 -18.19 8.68
N LEU A 61 -4.07 -19.10 8.06
CA LEU A 61 -5.26 -18.76 7.29
C LEU A 61 -6.34 -18.13 8.17
N GLU A 62 -6.50 -18.62 9.41
CA GLU A 62 -7.54 -18.13 10.32
C GLU A 62 -7.28 -16.69 10.77
N GLN A 63 -6.02 -16.31 11.00
CA GLN A 63 -5.61 -14.95 11.30
C GLN A 63 -5.87 -14.03 10.09
N ALA A 64 -5.57 -14.49 8.87
CA ALA A 64 -5.90 -13.72 7.66
C ALA A 64 -7.41 -13.50 7.52
N LYS A 65 -8.22 -14.53 7.77
CA LYS A 65 -9.70 -14.45 7.77
C LYS A 65 -10.26 -13.60 8.90
N GLN A 66 -9.57 -13.45 10.02
CA GLN A 66 -9.99 -12.58 11.12
C GLN A 66 -9.65 -11.11 10.82
N VAL A 67 -8.55 -10.87 10.11
CA VAL A 67 -8.05 -9.53 9.78
C VAL A 67 -8.80 -8.95 8.58
N PHE A 68 -8.88 -9.68 7.47
CA PHE A 68 -9.46 -9.20 6.21
C PHE A 68 -10.97 -9.45 6.19
N VAL A 69 -11.70 -8.64 6.97
CA VAL A 69 -13.17 -8.67 7.04
C VAL A 69 -13.74 -7.25 6.97
N PRO A 70 -14.96 -7.06 6.43
CA PRO A 70 -15.57 -5.74 6.28
C PRO A 70 -15.69 -4.95 7.60
N GLU A 71 -15.83 -5.62 8.73
CA GLU A 71 -15.91 -5.00 10.06
C GLU A 71 -14.63 -4.20 10.41
N ASN A 72 -13.50 -4.57 9.81
CA ASN A 72 -12.22 -3.89 10.00
C ASN A 72 -11.97 -2.78 8.96
N VAL A 73 -12.98 -2.37 8.17
CA VAL A 73 -12.85 -1.29 7.14
C VAL A 73 -12.29 0.02 7.70
N SER A 74 -12.47 0.27 9.01
CA SER A 74 -11.88 1.40 9.72
C SER A 74 -10.36 1.54 9.55
N PHE A 75 -9.63 0.44 9.24
CA PHE A 75 -8.20 0.51 8.99
C PHE A 75 -7.88 1.33 7.73
N ILE A 76 -8.70 1.25 6.67
CA ILE A 76 -8.53 2.08 5.47
C ILE A 76 -8.63 3.58 5.84
N HIS A 77 -9.58 3.94 6.71
CA HIS A 77 -9.71 5.31 7.20
C HIS A 77 -8.50 5.78 7.98
N GLN A 78 -7.98 4.92 8.84
CA GLN A 78 -6.81 5.22 9.65
C GLN A 78 -5.57 5.43 8.79
N PHE A 79 -5.40 4.67 7.70
CA PHE A 79 -4.35 4.92 6.73
C PHE A 79 -4.43 6.34 6.15
N PHE A 80 -5.59 6.74 5.63
CA PHE A 80 -5.75 8.08 5.03
C PHE A 80 -5.66 9.22 6.04
N ARG A 81 -5.94 8.93 7.32
CA ARG A 81 -5.84 9.92 8.40
C ARG A 81 -4.40 10.10 8.91
N PHE A 82 -3.64 9.01 9.03
CA PHE A 82 -2.37 9.02 9.77
C PHE A 82 -1.15 8.74 8.89
N SER A 83 -1.21 7.78 7.98
CA SER A 83 -0.06 7.40 7.14
C SER A 83 0.01 8.22 5.85
N HIS A 84 -1.15 8.53 5.24
CA HIS A 84 -1.21 9.24 3.96
C HIS A 84 -0.60 10.66 3.98
N PRO A 85 -0.74 11.47 5.05
CA PRO A 85 -0.06 12.77 5.11
C PRO A 85 1.47 12.68 5.05
N GLU A 86 2.05 11.58 5.53
CA GLU A 86 3.49 11.35 5.51
C GLU A 86 3.97 10.75 4.18
N VAL A 87 3.12 9.93 3.53
CA VAL A 87 3.43 9.23 2.29
C VAL A 87 2.23 9.34 1.32
N PRO A 88 2.02 10.51 0.68
CA PRO A 88 0.84 10.78 -0.15
C PRO A 88 0.94 10.15 -1.55
N ILE A 89 1.31 8.87 -1.62
CA ILE A 89 1.50 8.17 -2.91
C ILE A 89 0.19 7.64 -3.49
N VAL A 90 -0.90 7.60 -2.71
CA VAL A 90 -2.24 7.17 -3.15
C VAL A 90 -3.13 8.40 -3.30
N HIS A 91 -3.75 8.60 -4.46
CA HIS A 91 -4.70 9.69 -4.65
C HIS A 91 -6.02 9.34 -3.93
N ARG A 92 -6.24 9.96 -2.76
CA ARG A 92 -7.37 9.66 -1.87
C ARG A 92 -8.74 9.77 -2.54
N PRO A 93 -9.06 10.82 -3.32
CA PRO A 93 -10.39 10.95 -3.94
C PRO A 93 -10.73 9.86 -4.97
N SER A 94 -9.72 9.26 -5.61
CA SER A 94 -9.93 8.19 -6.61
C SER A 94 -9.70 6.79 -6.06
N PHE A 95 -9.45 6.65 -4.75
CA PHE A 95 -9.26 5.33 -4.15
C PHE A 95 -10.63 4.68 -3.93
N ASN A 96 -10.91 3.62 -4.69
CA ASN A 96 -12.09 2.77 -4.52
C ASN A 96 -11.67 1.36 -4.08
N PRO A 97 -11.94 0.94 -2.83
CA PRO A 97 -11.53 -0.37 -2.31
C PRO A 97 -12.13 -1.55 -3.09
N HIS A 98 -13.21 -1.35 -3.86
CA HIS A 98 -13.84 -2.39 -4.66
C HIS A 98 -13.15 -2.62 -6.02
N GLU A 99 -12.39 -1.64 -6.50
CA GLU A 99 -11.86 -1.62 -7.87
C GLU A 99 -10.33 -1.57 -7.92
N VAL A 100 -9.68 -1.13 -6.84
CA VAL A 100 -8.21 -1.13 -6.78
C VAL A 100 -7.64 -2.54 -6.76
N HIS A 101 -6.42 -2.66 -7.28
CA HIS A 101 -5.67 -3.90 -7.28
C HIS A 101 -5.52 -4.47 -5.84
N PRO A 102 -5.66 -5.79 -5.63
CA PRO A 102 -5.58 -6.42 -4.30
C PRO A 102 -4.33 -6.06 -3.50
N VAL A 103 -3.17 -5.94 -4.16
CA VAL A 103 -1.91 -5.50 -3.55
C VAL A 103 -2.02 -4.11 -2.91
N LEU A 104 -2.67 -3.15 -3.59
CA LEU A 104 -2.83 -1.80 -3.06
C LEU A 104 -3.82 -1.78 -1.91
N LEU A 105 -4.98 -2.44 -2.07
CA LEU A 105 -5.98 -2.55 -1.01
C LEU A 105 -5.38 -3.16 0.26
N MET A 106 -4.69 -4.29 0.12
CA MET A 106 -4.02 -4.98 1.22
C MET A 106 -3.00 -4.07 1.92
N ALA A 107 -2.16 -3.37 1.15
CA ALA A 107 -1.12 -2.51 1.72
C ALA A 107 -1.71 -1.30 2.47
N VAL A 108 -2.72 -0.64 1.89
CA VAL A 108 -3.47 0.45 2.54
C VAL A 108 -4.10 -0.04 3.84
N PHE A 109 -4.76 -1.19 3.79
CA PHE A 109 -5.44 -1.79 4.93
C PHE A 109 -4.46 -2.16 6.07
N LEU A 110 -3.34 -2.83 5.76
CA LEU A 110 -2.34 -3.23 6.75
C LEU A 110 -1.51 -2.05 7.29
N CYS A 111 -1.25 -1.01 6.49
CA CYS A 111 -0.63 0.20 7.02
C CYS A 111 -1.59 0.92 7.97
N GLY A 112 -2.88 0.95 7.64
CA GLY A 112 -3.91 1.53 8.48
C GLY A 112 -4.07 0.83 9.83
N SER A 113 -3.96 -0.50 9.88
CA SER A 113 -4.10 -1.27 11.12
C SER A 113 -3.07 -0.90 12.20
N MET A 114 -1.94 -0.31 11.82
CA MET A 114 -0.92 0.21 12.75
C MET A 114 -1.42 1.36 13.63
N HIS A 115 -2.48 2.04 13.20
CA HIS A 115 -3.07 3.17 13.90
C HIS A 115 -4.41 2.80 14.56
N ALA A 116 -4.77 1.52 14.55
CA ALA A 116 -6.02 1.04 15.11
C ALA A 116 -5.98 1.00 16.63
N ALA A 117 -7.16 1.17 17.24
CA ALA A 117 -7.33 0.79 18.64
C ALA A 117 -6.98 -0.70 18.81
N PRO A 118 -6.35 -1.11 19.92
CA PRO A 118 -6.02 -2.51 20.16
C PRO A 118 -7.26 -3.39 20.06
N SER A 119 -7.23 -4.32 19.11
CA SER A 119 -8.24 -5.35 18.88
C SER A 119 -7.54 -6.63 18.44
N ASP A 120 -8.20 -7.79 18.57
CA ASP A 120 -7.60 -9.06 18.16
C ASP A 120 -7.18 -9.04 16.68
N ALA A 121 -7.98 -8.38 15.83
CA ALA A 121 -7.65 -8.17 14.42
C ALA A 121 -6.41 -7.28 14.25
N ALA A 122 -6.37 -6.11 14.91
CA ALA A 122 -5.22 -5.20 14.82
C ALA A 122 -3.92 -5.90 15.29
N LEU A 123 -3.98 -6.62 16.40
CA LEU A 123 -2.86 -7.36 16.98
C LEU A 123 -2.42 -8.57 16.13
N SER A 124 -3.30 -9.11 15.30
CA SER A 124 -2.99 -10.22 14.39
C SER A 124 -2.33 -9.74 13.08
N THR A 125 -2.50 -8.48 12.69
CA THR A 125 -1.96 -7.95 11.43
C THR A 125 -0.45 -8.10 11.26
N PRO A 126 0.42 -7.95 12.29
CA PRO A 126 1.87 -8.08 12.12
C PRO A 126 2.30 -9.48 11.65
N LEU A 127 1.50 -10.52 11.92
CA LEU A 127 1.75 -11.88 11.45
C LEU A 127 1.63 -12.01 9.92
N LEU A 128 0.97 -11.06 9.27
CA LEU A 128 0.72 -11.07 7.83
C LEU A 128 1.75 -10.24 7.05
N PHE A 129 2.51 -9.36 7.72
CA PHE A 129 3.35 -8.36 7.04
C PHE A 129 4.43 -8.95 6.15
N ASP A 130 5.09 -10.03 6.59
CA ASP A 130 6.20 -10.62 5.82
C ASP A 130 5.69 -11.30 4.53
N LEU A 131 4.57 -12.04 4.62
CA LEU A 131 3.97 -12.66 3.45
C LEU A 131 3.29 -11.63 2.52
N ALA A 132 2.64 -10.62 3.08
CA ALA A 132 2.05 -9.52 2.33
C ALA A 132 3.11 -8.72 1.56
N GLU A 133 4.27 -8.47 2.17
CA GLU A 133 5.42 -7.87 1.48
C GLU A 133 5.88 -8.76 0.33
N GLU A 134 6.13 -10.06 0.57
CA GLU A 134 6.57 -10.97 -0.49
C GLU A 134 5.55 -11.08 -1.62
N TYR A 135 4.25 -11.06 -1.31
CA TYR A 135 3.18 -11.00 -2.31
C TYR A 135 3.28 -9.73 -3.17
N ALA A 136 3.36 -8.56 -2.55
CA ALA A 136 3.46 -7.30 -3.27
C ALA A 136 4.68 -7.26 -4.21
N PHE A 137 5.84 -7.73 -3.72
CA PHE A 137 7.08 -7.75 -4.53
C PHE A 137 7.08 -8.84 -5.60
N ASN A 138 6.48 -10.01 -5.37
CA ASN A 138 6.32 -11.03 -6.41
C ASN A 138 5.39 -10.55 -7.53
N THR A 139 4.25 -9.97 -7.17
CA THR A 139 3.34 -9.40 -8.17
C THR A 139 4.01 -8.27 -8.94
N LEU A 140 4.74 -7.38 -8.27
CA LEU A 140 5.48 -6.31 -8.93
C LEU A 140 6.51 -6.85 -9.94
N ARG A 141 7.29 -7.86 -9.54
CA ARG A 141 8.27 -8.49 -10.45
C ARG A 141 7.59 -9.10 -11.68
N GLY A 142 6.52 -9.86 -11.49
CA GLY A 142 5.76 -10.45 -12.59
C GLY A 142 5.27 -9.40 -13.58
N LEU A 143 4.64 -8.33 -13.10
CA LEU A 143 4.15 -7.25 -13.97
C LEU A 143 5.27 -6.47 -14.66
N VAL A 144 6.41 -6.26 -13.99
CA VAL A 144 7.57 -5.58 -14.61
C VAL A 144 8.22 -6.48 -15.65
N ASP A 145 8.30 -7.78 -15.42
CA ASP A 145 8.82 -8.73 -16.40
C ASP A 145 7.90 -8.84 -17.61
N GLU A 146 6.58 -8.83 -17.40
CA GLU A 146 5.59 -8.71 -18.48
C GLU A 146 5.80 -7.43 -19.30
N TYR A 147 5.97 -6.29 -18.61
CA TYR A 147 6.20 -4.99 -19.24
C TYR A 147 7.49 -4.96 -20.06
N VAL A 148 8.61 -5.41 -19.49
CA VAL A 148 9.94 -5.30 -20.09
C VAL A 148 10.18 -6.35 -21.17
N ASN A 149 9.78 -7.61 -20.95
CA ASN A 149 10.14 -8.72 -21.83
C ASN A 149 9.19 -8.88 -23.00
N HIS A 150 7.91 -8.58 -22.81
CA HIS A 150 6.93 -8.77 -23.88
C HIS A 150 6.69 -7.50 -24.70
N GLY A 151 7.05 -6.31 -24.20
CA GLY A 151 6.65 -5.05 -24.85
C GLY A 151 5.13 -4.97 -25.08
N VAL A 152 4.36 -5.80 -24.36
CA VAL A 152 2.94 -6.11 -24.58
C VAL A 152 2.04 -5.08 -23.91
N MET A 153 2.59 -4.20 -23.08
CA MET A 153 1.98 -2.88 -22.99
C MET A 153 2.28 -2.17 -24.31
N GLU A 154 1.42 -2.38 -25.31
CA GLU A 154 1.26 -1.34 -26.33
C GLU A 154 1.19 -0.01 -25.60
N ALA A 155 1.87 1.00 -26.13
CA ALA A 155 2.17 2.26 -25.47
C ALA A 155 0.94 3.06 -24.96
N ASP A 156 -0.27 2.53 -25.10
CA ASP A 156 -1.55 3.21 -24.98
C ASP A 156 -2.56 2.56 -24.00
N SER A 157 -2.27 1.43 -23.33
CA SER A 157 -3.19 0.89 -22.32
C SER A 157 -3.02 1.61 -20.97
N ILE A 158 -3.71 2.74 -20.81
CA ILE A 158 -3.83 3.50 -19.55
C ILE A 158 -4.20 2.55 -18.38
N ALA A 159 -5.01 1.53 -18.63
CA ALA A 159 -5.45 0.55 -17.64
C ALA A 159 -4.29 -0.31 -17.10
N ASP A 160 -3.39 -0.80 -17.96
CA ASP A 160 -2.25 -1.60 -17.52
C ASP A 160 -1.23 -0.77 -16.75
N LEU A 161 -1.06 0.50 -17.13
CA LEU A 161 -0.20 1.44 -16.42
C LEU A 161 -0.79 1.79 -15.05
N ALA A 162 -2.10 1.99 -14.98
CA ALA A 162 -2.83 2.18 -13.73
C ALA A 162 -2.66 0.95 -12.80
N ARG A 163 -2.81 -0.28 -13.35
CA ARG A 163 -2.60 -1.53 -12.62
C ARG A 163 -1.18 -1.62 -12.06
N LEU A 164 -0.17 -1.32 -12.87
CA LEU A 164 1.23 -1.34 -12.45
C LEU A 164 1.52 -0.26 -11.39
N ASN A 165 0.97 0.94 -11.55
CA ASN A 165 1.07 2.01 -10.55
C ASN A 165 0.48 1.57 -9.21
N GLN A 166 -0.68 0.92 -9.21
CA GLN A 166 -1.32 0.41 -7.98
C GLN A 166 -0.47 -0.65 -7.29
N VAL A 167 0.11 -1.59 -8.04
CA VAL A 167 1.01 -2.60 -7.46
C VAL A 167 2.29 -1.97 -6.91
N LEU A 168 2.86 -0.97 -7.61
CA LEU A 168 4.03 -0.25 -7.15
C LEU A 168 3.74 0.59 -5.90
N GLN A 169 2.60 1.28 -5.83
CA GLN A 169 2.11 1.98 -4.64
C GLN A 169 2.02 1.01 -3.46
N GLY A 170 1.37 -0.15 -3.64
CA GLY A 170 1.25 -1.15 -2.58
C GLY A 170 2.61 -1.71 -2.13
N ALA A 171 3.54 -1.98 -3.06
CA ALA A 171 4.89 -2.43 -2.72
C ALA A 171 5.69 -1.37 -1.94
N LEU A 172 5.54 -0.08 -2.26
CA LEU A 172 6.14 1.02 -1.50
C LEU A 172 5.56 1.15 -0.10
N LEU A 173 4.25 1.03 0.05
CA LEU A 173 3.59 1.02 1.35
C LEU A 173 4.10 -0.14 2.22
N MET A 174 4.15 -1.37 1.68
CA MET A 174 4.69 -2.52 2.40
C MET A 174 6.17 -2.36 2.78
N HIS A 175 6.98 -1.81 1.87
CA HIS A 175 8.37 -1.47 2.17
C HIS A 175 8.47 -0.47 3.33
N GLY A 176 7.66 0.60 3.31
CA GLY A 176 7.61 1.59 4.40
C GLY A 176 7.17 0.98 5.73
N LEU A 177 6.11 0.16 5.71
CA LEU A 177 5.62 -0.56 6.89
C LEU A 177 6.71 -1.43 7.52
N GLN A 178 7.41 -2.23 6.71
CA GLN A 178 8.49 -3.10 7.18
C GLN A 178 9.72 -2.33 7.64
N PHE A 179 9.97 -1.15 7.05
CA PHE A 179 11.00 -0.24 7.51
C PHE A 179 10.71 0.28 8.93
N ILE A 180 9.47 0.70 9.20
CA ILE A 180 9.04 1.22 10.52
C ILE A 180 9.19 0.16 11.61
N MET A 181 8.93 -1.12 11.32
CA MET A 181 9.06 -2.23 12.27
C MET A 181 10.50 -2.46 12.78
N ASN A 182 11.51 -1.93 12.07
CA ASN A 182 12.92 -1.85 12.50
C ASN A 182 13.56 -3.16 13.03
N GLU A 183 13.15 -4.32 12.52
CA GLU A 183 13.85 -5.58 12.81
C GLU A 183 15.13 -5.67 11.96
N PRO A 184 16.29 -6.09 12.51
CA PRO A 184 17.55 -6.15 11.76
C PRO A 184 17.48 -6.95 10.44
N GLN A 185 16.84 -8.13 10.46
CA GLN A 185 16.72 -8.99 9.28
C GLN A 185 15.82 -8.35 8.21
N ARG A 186 14.72 -7.71 8.63
CA ARG A 186 13.81 -6.97 7.74
C ARG A 186 14.50 -5.76 7.13
N ARG A 187 15.32 -5.05 7.91
CA ARG A 187 16.10 -3.89 7.43
C ARG A 187 17.11 -4.27 6.36
N GLU A 188 17.86 -5.34 6.56
CA GLU A 188 18.81 -5.84 5.58
C GLU A 188 18.08 -6.22 4.27
N ARG A 189 17.00 -7.01 4.38
CA ARG A 189 16.15 -7.36 3.23
C ARG A 189 15.58 -6.13 2.52
N ASN A 190 15.10 -5.13 3.27
CA ASN A 190 14.56 -3.91 2.69
C ASN A 190 15.61 -3.11 1.93
N ARG A 191 16.80 -2.92 2.52
CA ARG A 191 17.88 -2.17 1.90
C ARG A 191 18.50 -2.91 0.71
N ASP A 192 18.75 -4.21 0.86
CA ASP A 192 19.62 -4.95 -0.07
C ASP A 192 18.83 -5.70 -1.15
N ARG A 193 17.52 -5.97 -0.94
CA ARG A 193 16.67 -6.68 -1.90
C ARG A 193 15.49 -5.85 -2.38
N ARG A 194 14.73 -5.22 -1.48
CA ARG A 194 13.46 -4.54 -1.85
C ARG A 194 13.68 -3.18 -2.50
N LEU A 195 14.50 -2.32 -1.89
CA LEU A 195 14.78 -1.00 -2.40
C LEU A 195 15.38 -1.02 -3.82
N PRO A 196 16.35 -1.90 -4.15
CA PRO A 196 16.84 -2.02 -5.53
C PRO A 196 15.75 -2.38 -6.54
N VAL A 197 14.80 -3.25 -6.17
CA VAL A 197 13.66 -3.60 -7.04
C VAL A 197 12.81 -2.37 -7.31
N LEU A 198 12.35 -1.67 -6.28
CA LEU A 198 11.54 -0.44 -6.42
C LEU A 198 12.24 0.62 -7.27
N VAL A 199 13.53 0.84 -7.00
CA VAL A 199 14.37 1.75 -7.77
C VAL A 199 14.45 1.28 -9.23
N SER A 200 14.74 0.01 -9.48
CA SER A 200 14.83 -0.49 -10.86
C SER A 200 13.50 -0.33 -11.61
N THR A 201 12.37 -0.60 -10.96
CA THR A 201 11.03 -0.46 -11.54
C THR A 201 10.75 0.99 -11.93
N ILE A 202 10.87 1.94 -10.99
CA ILE A 202 10.62 3.37 -11.28
C ILE A 202 11.48 3.88 -12.45
N ARG A 203 12.73 3.41 -12.55
CA ARG A 203 13.61 3.74 -13.69
C ARG A 203 13.11 3.13 -15.00
N LYS A 204 12.77 1.84 -14.99
CA LYS A 204 12.26 1.12 -16.17
C LYS A 204 10.96 1.74 -16.70
N LEU A 205 10.12 2.27 -15.82
CA LEU A 205 8.86 2.92 -16.18
C LEU A 205 9.02 4.37 -16.63
N GLY A 206 10.23 4.92 -16.63
CA GLY A 206 10.47 6.25 -17.16
C GLY A 206 9.82 7.39 -16.36
N PHE A 207 9.36 7.14 -15.11
CA PHE A 207 8.70 8.17 -14.27
C PHE A 207 9.58 9.39 -14.02
N SER A 208 10.89 9.27 -14.26
CA SER A 208 11.83 10.39 -14.19
C SER A 208 11.50 11.52 -15.17
N ASN A 209 10.80 11.18 -16.25
CA ASN A 209 10.30 12.12 -17.25
C ASN A 209 8.81 12.47 -17.06
N ALA A 210 8.12 11.92 -16.06
CA ALA A 210 6.71 12.22 -15.82
C ALA A 210 6.55 13.70 -15.51
N ARG A 211 5.79 14.40 -16.35
CA ARG A 211 5.43 15.80 -16.22
C ARG A 211 3.97 15.96 -16.60
N HIS A 212 3.29 16.90 -15.97
CA HIS A 212 1.98 17.31 -16.43
C HIS A 212 2.07 17.77 -17.88
N SER A 213 1.25 17.18 -18.75
CA SER A 213 1.05 17.72 -20.09
C SER A 213 0.46 19.12 -19.94
N ARG A 214 0.97 20.10 -20.70
CA ARG A 214 0.28 21.38 -20.82
C ARG A 214 -1.02 21.10 -21.56
N ILE A 215 -2.14 21.26 -20.87
CA ILE A 215 -3.46 21.19 -21.50
C ILE A 215 -3.57 22.42 -22.41
N PRO A 216 -3.74 22.26 -23.74
CA PRO A 216 -3.98 23.38 -24.64
C PRO A 216 -5.29 24.08 -24.25
N ASP A 217 -5.33 25.41 -24.36
CA ASP A 217 -6.51 26.20 -24.02
C ASP A 217 -7.73 25.70 -24.83
N GLY A 218 -8.77 25.23 -24.14
CA GLY A 218 -10.05 24.83 -24.75
C GLY A 218 -10.31 23.33 -24.87
N GLU A 219 -9.34 22.46 -24.57
CA GLU A 219 -9.53 21.00 -24.57
C GLU A 219 -10.03 20.48 -23.20
N PRO A 220 -10.91 19.46 -23.16
CA PRO A 220 -11.34 18.85 -21.92
C PRO A 220 -10.16 18.16 -21.21
N VAL A 221 -10.10 18.31 -19.89
CA VAL A 221 -9.07 17.67 -19.06
C VAL A 221 -9.43 16.20 -18.86
N ASP A 222 -8.56 15.30 -19.29
CA ASP A 222 -8.61 13.89 -18.88
C ASP A 222 -8.10 13.78 -17.44
N TRP A 223 -9.03 13.63 -16.50
CA TRP A 223 -8.73 13.52 -15.07
C TRP A 223 -8.03 12.22 -14.72
N ASP A 224 -8.30 11.13 -15.43
CA ASP A 224 -7.69 9.83 -15.15
C ASP A 224 -6.22 9.84 -15.56
N GLU A 225 -5.92 10.41 -16.75
CA GLU A 225 -4.54 10.63 -17.18
C GLU A 225 -3.79 11.60 -16.24
N PHE A 226 -4.47 12.66 -15.78
CA PHE A 226 -3.90 13.60 -14.82
C PHE A 226 -3.55 12.92 -13.49
N ILE A 227 -4.48 12.20 -12.88
CA ILE A 227 -4.29 11.48 -11.62
C ILE A 227 -3.17 10.44 -11.75
N LEU A 228 -3.11 9.75 -12.88
CA LEU A 228 -2.07 8.77 -13.17
C LEU A 228 -0.68 9.43 -13.20
N LYS A 229 -0.54 10.58 -13.88
CA LYS A 229 0.72 11.34 -13.93
C LYS A 229 1.11 11.91 -12.57
N GLU A 230 0.15 12.47 -11.83
CA GLU A 230 0.41 13.00 -10.49
C GLU A 230 0.85 11.89 -9.52
N THR A 231 0.25 10.71 -9.64
CA THR A 231 0.67 9.51 -8.91
C THR A 231 2.12 9.14 -9.25
N GLN A 232 2.50 9.13 -10.53
CA GLN A 232 3.89 8.83 -10.94
C GLN A 232 4.89 9.85 -10.41
N ILE A 233 4.53 11.14 -10.44
CA ILE A 233 5.34 12.22 -9.86
C ILE A 233 5.50 12.01 -8.35
N SER A 234 4.42 11.67 -7.65
CA SER A 234 4.46 11.37 -6.21
C SER A 234 5.33 10.16 -5.90
N LEU A 235 5.23 9.08 -6.68
CA LEU A 235 6.07 7.88 -6.55
C LEU A 235 7.55 8.16 -6.80
N GLN A 236 7.87 9.00 -7.79
CA GLN A 236 9.23 9.45 -8.09
C GLN A 236 9.85 10.18 -6.88
N HIS A 237 9.12 11.11 -6.25
CA HIS A 237 9.59 11.86 -5.08
C HIS A 237 9.73 10.97 -3.83
N ASN A 238 8.80 10.04 -3.62
CA ASN A 238 8.80 9.15 -2.45
C ASN A 238 9.77 7.95 -2.57
N ARG A 239 10.53 7.85 -3.67
CA ARG A 239 11.62 6.87 -3.83
C ARG A 239 12.75 7.09 -2.81
N ASP A 240 12.94 8.33 -2.37
CA ASP A 240 13.99 8.71 -1.44
C ASP A 240 13.59 8.55 0.05
N ILE A 241 12.44 7.94 0.37
CA ILE A 241 12.09 7.58 1.77
C ILE A 241 13.20 6.73 2.42
N GLY A 242 13.89 5.89 1.64
CA GLY A 242 15.07 5.16 2.10
C GLY A 242 16.28 6.05 2.47
N LYS A 243 16.38 7.28 1.95
CA LYS A 243 17.39 8.28 2.32
C LYS A 243 16.92 9.16 3.48
N VAL A 244 15.68 9.64 3.45
CA VAL A 244 15.13 10.50 4.51
C VAL A 244 15.11 9.79 5.86
N VAL A 245 14.94 8.46 5.88
CA VAL A 245 14.97 7.67 7.12
C VAL A 245 16.26 6.86 7.30
N GLY A 246 17.11 6.78 6.27
CA GLY A 246 18.48 6.27 6.37
C GLY A 246 19.42 7.19 7.16
N ASP A 247 19.14 8.50 7.17
CA ASP A 247 19.87 9.52 7.92
C ASP A 247 19.25 9.86 9.29
N ALA A 248 18.23 9.11 9.73
CA ALA A 248 17.62 9.27 11.06
C ALA A 248 18.06 8.13 12.00
N PRO A 249 19.29 8.17 12.55
CA PRO A 249 19.56 7.40 13.76
C PRO A 249 18.80 8.09 14.90
N ASN A 250 17.90 7.36 15.57
CA ASN A 250 17.23 7.75 16.83
C ASN A 250 15.88 8.48 16.75
N MET A 251 14.91 7.96 15.98
CA MET A 251 13.50 8.07 16.40
C MET A 251 13.04 6.72 16.99
N CYS A 252 13.70 6.33 18.08
CA CYS A 252 13.16 5.33 19.00
C CYS A 252 11.85 5.86 19.55
N LEU A 253 10.76 5.13 19.27
CA LEU A 253 9.68 4.78 20.19
C LEU A 253 9.70 5.56 21.51
N SER A 254 9.05 6.72 21.56
CA SER A 254 8.55 7.27 22.82
C SER A 254 7.16 6.67 23.09
N ILE A 255 7.10 5.35 23.24
CA ILE A 255 5.95 4.73 23.92
C ILE A 255 6.33 4.75 25.40
N GLY A 256 5.72 5.69 26.12
CA GLY A 256 5.97 5.91 27.53
C GLY A 256 5.71 4.64 28.33
N THR A 257 6.79 4.06 28.84
CA THR A 257 6.74 3.30 30.08
C THR A 257 6.76 4.32 31.21
N SER A 258 5.63 4.49 31.88
CA SER A 258 5.61 5.08 33.22
C SER A 258 5.14 4.00 34.17
N ALA A 259 5.99 3.79 35.17
CA ALA A 259 5.82 2.91 36.31
C ALA A 259 4.63 3.32 37.19
#